data_AF-A0A6H2F5I0-F1
#
_entry.id   AF-A0A6H2F5I0-F1
#
_cell.length_a   1.000
_cell.length_b   1.000
_cell.length_c   1.000
_cell.angle_alpha   90.00
_cell.angle_beta   90.00
_cell.angle_gamma   90.00
#
_symmetry.space_group_name_H-M   'P 1'
#
loop_
_entity.id
_entity.type
_entity.pdbx_description
1 polymer ?
#
loop_
_entity_poly.entity_id
_entity_poly.type
_entity_poly.pdbx_seq_one_letter_code
_entity_poly.pdbx_strand_id
1 'polypeptide(L)'
;MFIPYQLFHTLISSSILLTEFLIIRLFAKIIFNIFVVKKIDPIAIGFISNILKYIIMIFILISTLSNIGVRTSSIIAAFGTIGVVIGLAWQSTLSNLASGLLIITFRIFKIGDYITICNISGQVTKVEVFSTQLKTFDGIITLIPNGKILSDNISNLSRCHEYRNKITLGLSRLLISEDLNMIKKILLDTIYLDQRIIKNSKIVIILDEINNISINLTVFFWIRDFLYEKEICSDLTNIIKNNLELYKNSCVLWIHNN
;
A
#
# COMPACT_ATOMS: atom_id res chain seq x y z
N MET A 1 59.82 2.69 42.27
CA MET A 1 58.37 2.69 42.63
C MET A 1 57.47 2.72 41.37
N PHE A 2 57.80 2.00 40.29
CA PHE A 2 57.06 2.01 39.01
C PHE A 2 56.41 0.67 38.64
N ILE A 3 56.96 -0.44 39.16
CA ILE A 3 56.50 -1.81 38.91
C ILE A 3 55.05 -2.08 39.39
N PRO A 4 54.56 -1.59 40.56
CA PRO A 4 53.21 -1.93 41.02
C PRO A 4 52.09 -1.29 40.17
N TYR A 5 52.33 -0.11 39.57
CA TYR A 5 51.35 0.57 38.72
C TYR A 5 51.16 -0.14 37.38
N GLN A 6 52.27 -0.58 36.77
CA GLN A 6 52.24 -1.33 35.52
C GLN A 6 51.56 -2.70 35.68
N LEU A 7 51.81 -3.39 36.79
CA LEU A 7 51.13 -4.66 37.12
C LEU A 7 49.62 -4.47 37.36
N PHE A 8 49.21 -3.36 37.97
CA PHE A 8 47.79 -3.06 38.19
C PHE A 8 47.05 -2.83 36.86
N HIS A 9 47.67 -2.10 35.92
CA HIS A 9 47.06 -1.81 34.62
C HIS A 9 46.94 -3.05 33.71
N THR A 10 47.89 -3.99 33.79
CA THR A 10 47.82 -5.26 33.03
C THR A 10 46.80 -6.24 33.64
N LEU A 11 46.58 -6.20 34.95
CA LEU A 11 45.50 -6.96 35.60
C LEU A 11 44.12 -6.44 35.22
N ILE A 12 43.94 -5.12 35.12
CA ILE A 12 42.68 -4.52 34.68
C ILE A 12 42.40 -4.85 33.21
N SER A 13 43.38 -4.70 32.33
CA SER A 13 43.19 -4.98 30.90
C SER A 13 42.90 -6.45 30.61
N SER A 14 43.55 -7.38 31.33
CA SER A 14 43.26 -8.81 31.23
C SER A 14 41.88 -9.18 31.79
N SER A 15 41.43 -8.53 32.86
CA SER A 15 40.07 -8.69 33.38
C SER A 15 39.01 -8.24 32.36
N ILE A 16 39.21 -7.06 31.73
CA ILE A 16 38.31 -6.53 30.70
C ILE A 16 38.23 -7.50 29.51
N LEU A 17 39.39 -7.96 29.00
CA LEU A 17 39.46 -8.96 27.93
C LEU A 17 38.71 -10.26 28.28
N LEU A 18 38.82 -10.71 29.53
CA LEU A 18 38.11 -11.90 30.00
C LEU A 18 36.60 -11.67 29.99
N THR A 19 36.13 -10.50 30.45
CA THR A 19 34.70 -10.17 30.42
C THR A 19 34.15 -10.12 29.00
N GLU A 20 34.88 -9.50 28.07
CA GLU A 20 34.51 -9.42 26.65
C GLU A 20 34.43 -10.81 26.00
N PHE A 21 35.39 -11.68 26.29
CA PHE A 21 35.39 -13.06 25.81
C PHE A 21 34.21 -13.87 26.36
N LEU A 22 33.88 -13.70 27.64
CA LEU A 22 32.72 -14.34 28.27
C LEU A 22 31.41 -13.83 27.66
N ILE A 23 31.31 -12.53 27.39
CA ILE A 23 30.15 -11.92 26.72
C ILE A 23 29.94 -12.55 25.33
N ILE A 24 30.99 -12.70 24.51
CA ILE A 24 30.87 -13.36 23.20
C ILE A 24 30.30 -14.78 23.33
N ARG A 25 30.84 -15.58 24.26
CA ARG A 25 30.42 -16.98 24.43
C ARG A 25 28.97 -17.06 24.87
N LEU A 26 28.54 -16.19 25.79
CA LEU A 26 27.16 -16.12 26.23
C LEU A 26 26.24 -15.68 25.08
N PHE A 27 26.63 -14.63 24.35
CA PHE A 27 25.84 -14.10 23.24
C PHE A 27 25.67 -15.12 22.11
N ALA A 28 26.76 -15.78 21.70
CA ALA A 28 26.73 -16.85 20.70
C ALA A 28 25.85 -18.03 21.14
N LYS A 29 25.91 -18.42 22.42
CA LYS A 29 25.08 -19.50 22.98
C LYS A 29 23.60 -19.11 23.04
N ILE A 30 23.29 -17.87 23.41
CA ILE A 30 21.90 -17.35 23.46
C ILE A 30 21.30 -17.31 22.05
N ILE A 31 22.04 -16.74 21.09
CA ILE A 31 21.64 -16.71 19.67
C ILE A 31 21.37 -18.13 19.19
N PHE A 32 22.34 -19.03 19.34
CA PHE A 32 22.19 -20.42 18.90
C PHE A 32 20.94 -21.09 19.51
N ASN A 33 20.73 -20.94 20.82
CA ASN A 33 19.55 -21.51 21.49
C ASN A 33 18.22 -20.91 21.03
N ILE A 34 18.13 -19.59 20.84
CA ILE A 34 16.90 -18.94 20.36
C ILE A 34 16.55 -19.41 18.94
N PHE A 35 17.56 -19.52 18.09
CA PHE A 35 17.38 -19.85 16.68
C PHE A 35 17.06 -21.34 16.45
N VAL A 36 17.66 -22.26 17.21
CA VAL A 36 17.34 -23.70 17.15
C VAL A 36 15.92 -23.98 17.62
N VAL A 37 15.43 -23.27 18.64
CA VAL A 37 14.07 -23.45 19.17
C VAL A 37 12.99 -22.96 18.21
N LYS A 38 13.27 -21.98 17.35
CA LYS A 38 12.27 -21.32 16.48
C LYS A 38 12.10 -21.91 15.06
N LYS A 39 12.71 -23.05 14.73
CA LYS A 39 12.67 -23.67 13.36
C LYS A 39 13.03 -22.67 12.25
N ILE A 40 13.97 -21.77 12.52
CA ILE A 40 14.44 -20.79 11.53
C ILE A 40 15.37 -21.50 10.56
N ASP A 41 15.39 -21.07 9.29
CA ASP A 41 16.25 -21.63 8.25
C ASP A 41 17.74 -21.60 8.71
N PRO A 42 18.44 -22.76 8.74
CA PRO A 42 19.84 -22.84 9.18
C PRO A 42 20.76 -21.89 8.43
N ILE A 43 20.46 -21.55 7.17
CA ILE A 43 21.25 -20.59 6.38
C ILE A 43 21.12 -19.18 6.97
N ALA A 44 19.90 -18.75 7.30
CA ALA A 44 19.64 -17.45 7.91
C ALA A 44 20.29 -17.34 9.30
N ILE A 45 20.25 -18.43 10.09
CA ILE A 45 20.88 -18.51 11.40
C ILE A 45 22.39 -18.30 11.29
N GLY A 46 23.04 -19.01 10.36
CA GLY A 46 24.47 -18.90 10.11
C GLY A 46 24.86 -17.48 9.67
N PHE A 47 24.09 -16.89 8.77
CA PHE A 47 24.32 -15.53 8.28
C PHE A 47 24.22 -14.47 9.41
N ILE A 48 23.14 -14.49 10.19
CA ILE A 48 22.92 -13.54 11.29
C ILE A 48 23.98 -13.73 12.39
N SER A 49 24.30 -14.98 12.74
CA SER A 49 25.31 -15.30 13.75
C SER A 49 26.69 -14.79 13.33
N ASN A 50 27.04 -14.91 12.05
CA ASN A 50 28.30 -14.40 11.52
C ASN A 50 28.36 -12.87 11.57
N ILE A 51 27.30 -12.18 11.15
CA ILE A 51 27.23 -10.71 11.25
C ILE A 51 27.44 -10.25 12.70
N LEU A 52 26.70 -10.84 13.64
CA LEU A 52 26.80 -10.49 15.06
C LEU A 52 28.20 -10.78 15.61
N LYS A 53 28.81 -11.91 15.23
CA LYS A 53 30.20 -12.24 15.61
C LYS A 53 31.18 -11.17 15.13
N TYR A 54 31.08 -10.72 13.88
CA TYR A 54 31.97 -9.68 13.35
C TYR A 54 31.77 -8.34 14.04
N ILE A 55 30.52 -7.94 14.31
CA ILE A 55 30.23 -6.71 15.06
C ILE A 55 30.89 -6.75 16.44
N ILE A 56 30.69 -7.84 17.19
CA ILE A 56 31.27 -7.98 18.53
C ILE A 56 32.81 -7.99 18.45
N MET A 57 33.39 -8.65 17.45
CA MET A 57 34.85 -8.68 17.25
C MET A 57 35.42 -7.28 16.98
N ILE A 58 34.71 -6.43 16.22
CA ILE A 58 35.09 -5.03 16.00
C ILE A 58 35.07 -4.24 17.32
N PHE A 59 34.03 -4.39 18.14
CA PHE A 59 33.95 -3.71 19.44
C PHE A 59 35.11 -4.09 20.37
N ILE A 60 35.47 -5.37 20.42
CA ILE A 60 36.59 -5.88 21.22
C ILE A 60 37.91 -5.35 20.69
N LEU A 61 38.11 -5.35 19.36
CA LEU A 61 39.30 -4.75 18.75
C LEU A 61 39.45 -3.29 19.17
N ILE A 62 38.37 -2.50 19.09
CA ILE A 62 38.40 -1.08 19.48
C ILE A 62 38.68 -0.93 20.98
N SER A 63 38.02 -1.71 21.85
CA SER A 63 38.20 -1.67 23.30
C SER A 63 39.65 -2.00 23.70
N THR A 64 40.23 -3.05 23.11
CA THR A 64 41.60 -3.48 23.38
C THR A 64 42.64 -2.46 22.94
N LEU A 65 42.49 -1.86 21.74
CA LEU A 65 43.36 -0.78 21.28
C LEU A 65 43.28 0.43 22.21
N SER A 66 42.08 0.79 22.67
CA SER A 66 41.88 1.89 23.62
C SER A 66 42.61 1.65 24.94
N ASN A 67 42.55 0.42 25.47
CA ASN A 67 43.20 0.05 26.74
C ASN A 67 44.73 0.08 26.67
N ILE A 68 45.32 -0.09 25.48
CA ILE A 68 46.78 -0.02 25.26
C ILE A 68 47.24 1.42 25.01
N GLY A 69 46.32 2.40 25.04
CA GLY A 69 46.61 3.83 24.87
C GLY A 69 46.64 4.29 23.40
N VAL A 70 46.17 3.46 22.46
CA VAL A 70 46.00 3.86 21.06
C VAL A 70 44.78 4.76 20.95
N ARG A 71 44.90 5.88 20.24
CA ARG A 71 43.76 6.76 19.94
C ARG A 71 42.84 6.06 18.93
N THR A 72 41.69 5.57 19.40
CA THR A 72 40.72 4.84 18.57
C THR A 72 39.72 5.75 17.84
N SER A 73 39.80 7.07 18.03
CA SER A 73 38.87 8.04 17.45
C SER A 73 38.77 7.94 15.92
N SER A 74 39.90 7.77 15.21
CA SER A 74 39.93 7.60 13.76
C SER A 74 39.29 6.29 13.30
N ILE A 75 39.48 5.20 14.06
CA ILE A 75 38.90 3.89 13.80
C ILE A 75 37.38 3.93 13.99
N ILE A 76 36.93 4.53 15.10
CA ILE A 76 35.50 4.72 15.39
C ILE A 76 34.86 5.59 14.30
N ALA A 77 35.52 6.66 13.87
CA ALA A 77 35.03 7.51 12.78
C ALA A 77 34.89 6.72 11.46
N ALA A 78 35.88 5.89 11.10
CA ALA A 78 35.82 5.06 9.91
C ALA A 78 34.67 4.04 9.95
N PHE A 79 34.53 3.28 11.05
CA PHE A 79 33.42 2.34 11.21
C PHE A 79 32.05 3.04 11.31
N GLY A 80 32.01 4.24 11.90
CA GLY A 80 30.81 5.08 11.93
C GLY A 80 30.33 5.42 10.51
N THR A 81 31.25 5.85 9.63
CA THR A 81 30.94 6.13 8.22
C THR A 81 30.44 4.89 7.49
N ILE A 82 31.10 3.73 7.68
CA ILE A 82 30.65 2.46 7.08
C ILE A 82 29.24 2.11 7.58
N GLY A 83 28.98 2.28 8.88
CA GLY A 83 27.67 2.05 9.48
C GLY A 83 26.56 2.93 8.88
N VAL A 84 26.85 4.22 8.63
CA VAL A 84 25.91 5.12 7.95
C VAL A 84 25.62 4.66 6.52
N VAL A 85 26.64 4.27 5.75
CA VAL A 85 26.47 3.77 4.37
C VAL A 85 25.61 2.51 4.34
N ILE A 86 25.86 1.55 5.24
CA ILE A 86 25.04 0.32 5.37
C ILE A 86 23.61 0.67 5.79
N GLY A 87 23.44 1.60 6.74
CA GLY A 87 22.13 2.07 7.18
C GLY A 87 21.32 2.70 6.05
N LEU A 88 21.95 3.53 5.22
CA LEU A 88 21.34 4.11 4.03
C LEU A 88 20.97 3.03 3.00
N ALA A 89 21.81 1.99 2.84
CA ALA A 89 21.49 0.87 1.96
C ALA A 89 20.24 0.08 2.42
N TRP A 90 19.96 0.05 3.73
CA TRP A 90 18.77 -0.61 4.30
C TRP A 90 17.58 0.32 4.55
N GLN A 91 17.71 1.60 4.20
CA GLN A 91 16.68 2.61 4.46
C GLN A 91 15.31 2.21 3.91
N SER A 92 15.27 1.63 2.70
CA SER A 92 14.02 1.20 2.05
C SER A 92 13.34 0.03 2.78
N THR A 93 14.10 -0.96 3.22
CA THR A 93 13.58 -2.12 3.96
C THR A 93 13.01 -1.70 5.32
N LEU A 94 13.73 -0.82 6.04
CA LEU A 94 13.27 -0.30 7.33
C LEU A 94 12.01 0.56 7.18
N SER A 95 11.96 1.39 6.13
CA SER A 95 10.77 2.16 5.78
C SER A 95 9.57 1.26 5.50
N ASN A 96 9.75 0.20 4.70
CA ASN A 96 8.67 -0.77 4.43
C ASN A 96 8.16 -1.47 5.71
N LEU A 97 9.06 -1.83 6.63
CA LEU A 97 8.68 -2.42 7.92
C LEU A 97 7.85 -1.44 8.76
N ALA A 98 8.33 -0.19 8.90
CA ALA A 98 7.63 0.84 9.65
C ALA A 98 6.25 1.12 9.04
N SER A 99 6.17 1.23 7.72
CA SER A 99 4.90 1.42 7.02
C SER A 99 3.94 0.26 7.18
N GLY A 100 4.44 -0.98 7.16
CA GLY A 100 3.63 -2.16 7.44
C GLY A 100 3.01 -2.12 8.84
N LEU A 101 3.81 -1.73 9.85
CA LEU A 101 3.32 -1.57 11.22
C LEU A 101 2.26 -0.47 11.31
N LEU A 102 2.48 0.68 10.68
CA LEU A 102 1.52 1.80 10.66
C LEU A 102 0.19 1.41 10.00
N ILE A 103 0.22 0.68 8.88
CA ILE A 103 -0.98 0.17 8.20
C ILE A 103 -1.81 -0.70 9.16
N ILE A 104 -1.14 -1.61 9.88
CA ILE A 104 -1.80 -2.53 10.82
C ILE A 104 -2.34 -1.79 12.05
N THR A 105 -1.54 -0.90 12.64
CA THR A 105 -1.90 -0.16 13.86
C THR A 105 -3.06 0.81 13.60
N PHE A 106 -3.00 1.60 12.54
CA PHE A 106 -4.02 2.60 12.22
C PHE A 106 -5.18 2.05 11.37
N ARG A 107 -5.08 0.82 10.87
CA ARG A 107 -6.11 0.15 10.04
C ARG A 107 -6.57 1.06 8.90
N ILE A 108 -5.61 1.60 8.15
CA ILE A 108 -5.86 2.51 7.01
C ILE A 108 -6.76 1.82 5.98
N PHE A 109 -6.54 0.52 5.76
CA PHE A 109 -7.43 -0.43 5.09
C PHE A 109 -7.36 -1.80 5.76
N LYS A 110 -8.28 -2.69 5.40
CA LYS A 110 -8.36 -4.06 5.93
C LYS A 110 -8.23 -5.09 4.81
N ILE A 111 -7.91 -6.33 5.19
CA ILE A 111 -8.04 -7.48 4.29
C ILE A 111 -9.50 -7.58 3.84
N GLY A 112 -9.71 -7.70 2.53
CA GLY A 112 -11.02 -7.69 1.90
C GLY A 112 -11.42 -6.34 1.31
N ASP A 113 -10.79 -5.22 1.73
CA ASP A 113 -11.07 -3.91 1.15
C ASP A 113 -10.61 -3.86 -0.31
N TYR A 114 -11.42 -3.23 -1.15
CA TYR A 114 -11.09 -2.89 -2.52
C TYR A 114 -10.48 -1.49 -2.56
N ILE A 115 -9.22 -1.39 -2.96
CA ILE A 115 -8.45 -0.16 -2.92
C ILE A 115 -7.72 0.10 -4.22
N THR A 116 -7.48 1.38 -4.52
CA THR A 116 -6.65 1.84 -5.63
C THR A 116 -5.43 2.55 -5.08
N ILE A 117 -4.25 2.04 -5.40
CA ILE A 117 -2.94 2.57 -4.97
C ILE A 117 -1.96 2.44 -6.13
N CYS A 118 -1.13 3.46 -6.38
CA CYS A 118 -0.13 3.47 -7.46
C CYS A 118 -0.72 3.09 -8.84
N ASN A 119 -1.93 3.56 -9.15
CA ASN A 119 -2.69 3.23 -10.37
C ASN A 119 -3.06 1.74 -10.52
N ILE A 120 -2.98 0.96 -9.44
CA ILE A 120 -3.38 -0.44 -9.39
C ILE A 120 -4.60 -0.56 -8.49
N SER A 121 -5.69 -1.07 -9.05
CA SER A 121 -6.93 -1.33 -8.33
C SER A 121 -7.06 -2.82 -8.03
N GLY A 122 -7.34 -3.16 -6.78
CA GLY A 122 -7.51 -4.55 -6.38
C GLY A 122 -8.00 -4.73 -4.96
N GLN A 123 -8.40 -5.96 -4.65
CA GLN A 123 -8.80 -6.35 -3.31
C GLN A 123 -7.56 -6.71 -2.48
N VAL A 124 -7.47 -6.19 -1.26
CA VAL A 124 -6.42 -6.53 -0.30
C VAL A 124 -6.60 -7.98 0.15
N THR A 125 -5.64 -8.83 -0.18
CA THR A 125 -5.65 -10.26 0.21
C THR A 125 -4.83 -10.51 1.46
N LYS A 126 -3.69 -9.82 1.59
CA LYS A 126 -2.76 -10.03 2.71
C LYS A 126 -1.93 -8.77 2.95
N VAL A 127 -1.65 -8.47 4.22
CA VAL A 127 -0.66 -7.46 4.62
C VAL A 127 0.50 -8.21 5.29
N GLU A 128 1.67 -8.17 4.67
CA GLU A 128 2.91 -8.75 5.19
C GLU A 128 3.80 -7.65 5.80
N VAL A 129 4.90 -8.06 6.43
CA VAL A 129 5.80 -7.13 7.15
C VAL A 129 6.34 -6.02 6.23
N PHE A 130 6.73 -6.37 4.99
CA PHE A 130 7.36 -5.43 4.06
C PHE A 130 6.49 -5.07 2.85
N SER A 131 5.44 -5.83 2.57
CA SER A 131 4.59 -5.68 1.38
C SER A 131 3.13 -6.01 1.66
N THR A 132 2.25 -5.45 0.85
CA THR A 132 0.83 -5.80 0.81
C THR A 132 0.50 -6.45 -0.52
N GLN A 133 -0.34 -7.48 -0.47
CA GLN A 133 -0.78 -8.26 -1.63
C GLN A 133 -2.17 -7.81 -2.05
N LEU A 134 -2.29 -7.33 -3.28
CA LEU A 134 -3.54 -7.01 -3.95
C LEU A 134 -3.89 -8.08 -4.97
N LYS A 135 -5.17 -8.41 -5.10
CA LYS A 135 -5.71 -9.20 -6.21
C LYS A 135 -6.53 -8.28 -7.11
N THR A 136 -6.08 -8.08 -8.34
CA THR A 136 -6.80 -7.24 -9.31
C THR A 136 -8.08 -7.93 -9.80
N PHE A 137 -8.95 -7.19 -10.51
CA PHE A 137 -10.14 -7.76 -11.14
C PHE A 137 -9.80 -8.88 -12.13
N ASP A 138 -8.64 -8.79 -12.80
CA ASP A 138 -8.15 -9.82 -13.73
C ASP A 138 -7.61 -11.07 -13.01
N GLY A 139 -7.70 -11.12 -11.68
CA GLY A 139 -7.22 -12.23 -10.87
C GLY A 139 -5.71 -12.25 -10.65
N ILE A 140 -4.98 -11.21 -11.08
CA ILE A 140 -3.54 -11.10 -10.94
C ILE A 140 -3.20 -10.72 -9.50
N ILE A 141 -2.22 -11.40 -8.91
CA ILE A 141 -1.69 -11.08 -7.60
C ILE A 141 -0.53 -10.08 -7.76
N THR A 142 -0.67 -8.90 -7.16
CA THR A 142 0.35 -7.85 -7.17
C THR A 142 0.86 -7.60 -5.76
N LEU A 143 2.18 -7.63 -5.59
CA LEU A 143 2.85 -7.29 -4.33
C LEU A 143 3.37 -5.85 -4.39
N ILE A 144 2.92 -5.03 -3.45
CA ILE A 144 3.32 -3.62 -3.36
C ILE A 144 4.08 -3.41 -2.05
N PRO A 145 5.30 -2.84 -2.07
CA PRO A 145 6.02 -2.50 -0.85
C PRO A 145 5.22 -1.53 0.03
N ASN A 146 5.15 -1.80 1.34
CA ASN A 146 4.33 -1.00 2.27
C ASN A 146 4.76 0.46 2.32
N GLY A 147 6.06 0.73 2.18
CA GLY A 147 6.62 2.08 2.10
C GLY A 147 6.03 2.86 0.93
N LYS A 148 5.88 2.20 -0.24
CA LYS A 148 5.29 2.81 -1.43
C LYS A 148 3.81 3.14 -1.23
N ILE A 149 3.09 2.29 -0.51
CA ILE A 149 1.65 2.47 -0.21
C ILE A 149 1.43 3.72 0.63
N LEU A 150 2.21 3.93 1.69
CA LEU A 150 2.05 5.12 2.55
C LEU A 150 2.62 6.39 1.94
N SER A 151 3.52 6.29 0.96
CA SER A 151 4.05 7.45 0.26
C SER A 151 3.14 7.99 -0.84
N ASP A 152 2.11 7.23 -1.23
CA ASP A 152 1.21 7.54 -2.34
C ASP A 152 -0.24 7.73 -1.85
N ASN A 153 -1.10 8.24 -2.71
CA ASN A 153 -2.52 8.39 -2.43
C ASN A 153 -3.20 7.02 -2.41
N ILE A 154 -4.02 6.79 -1.38
CA ILE A 154 -4.80 5.56 -1.19
C ILE A 154 -6.27 5.91 -1.35
N SER A 155 -6.92 5.38 -2.39
CA SER A 155 -8.37 5.47 -2.54
C SER A 155 -9.00 4.16 -2.07
N ASN A 156 -9.69 4.19 -0.92
CA ASN A 156 -10.40 3.02 -0.42
C ASN A 156 -11.84 3.08 -0.91
N LEU A 157 -12.14 2.29 -1.93
CA LEU A 157 -13.47 2.21 -2.50
C LEU A 157 -14.40 1.62 -1.44
N SER A 158 -14.09 0.45 -0.86
CA SER A 158 -14.94 -0.29 0.10
C SER A 158 -15.42 0.50 1.33
N ARG A 159 -14.77 1.60 1.71
CA ARG A 159 -15.24 2.44 2.84
C ARG A 159 -16.37 3.40 2.46
N CYS A 160 -16.59 3.65 1.18
CA CYS A 160 -17.73 4.42 0.69
C CYS A 160 -18.99 3.54 0.70
N HIS A 161 -20.08 4.03 1.29
CA HIS A 161 -21.37 3.33 1.30
C HIS A 161 -22.24 3.68 0.09
N GLU A 162 -21.90 4.77 -0.59
CA GLU A 162 -22.57 5.27 -1.78
C GLU A 162 -21.50 5.68 -2.79
N TYR A 163 -21.61 5.20 -4.02
CA TYR A 163 -20.70 5.50 -5.12
C TYR A 163 -21.47 6.17 -6.24
N ARG A 164 -21.00 7.35 -6.63
CA ARG A 164 -21.59 8.10 -7.74
C ARG A 164 -21.06 7.57 -9.06
N ASN A 165 -21.98 7.13 -9.89
CA ASN A 165 -21.74 6.67 -11.24
C ASN A 165 -22.33 7.61 -12.28
N LYS A 166 -21.91 7.44 -13.53
CA LYS A 166 -22.41 8.23 -14.65
C LYS A 166 -22.65 7.37 -15.89
N ILE A 167 -23.72 7.68 -16.62
CA ILE A 167 -23.98 7.17 -17.97
C ILE A 167 -24.12 8.38 -18.88
N THR A 168 -23.40 8.39 -20.00
CA THR A 168 -23.48 9.48 -21.00
C THR A 168 -24.21 8.99 -22.24
N LEU A 169 -25.25 9.72 -22.62
CA LEU A 169 -26.15 9.41 -23.73
C LEU A 169 -25.95 10.45 -24.83
N GLY A 170 -25.56 10.00 -26.02
CA GLY A 170 -25.54 10.82 -27.22
C GLY A 170 -26.88 10.75 -27.94
N LEU A 171 -27.66 11.82 -27.89
CA LEU A 171 -28.96 11.91 -28.54
C LEU A 171 -28.88 12.69 -29.85
N SER A 172 -29.75 12.41 -30.81
CA SER A 172 -29.81 13.18 -32.07
C SER A 172 -30.15 14.66 -31.85
N ARG A 173 -29.43 15.57 -32.53
CA ARG A 173 -29.68 17.02 -32.43
C ARG A 173 -31.07 17.44 -32.94
N LEU A 174 -31.74 16.60 -33.72
CA LEU A 174 -33.09 16.84 -34.24
C LEU A 174 -34.18 16.79 -33.16
N LEU A 175 -33.80 16.53 -31.90
CA LEU A 175 -34.69 16.55 -30.75
C LEU A 175 -35.07 17.99 -30.36
N ILE A 176 -36.38 18.23 -30.25
CA ILE A 176 -36.94 19.53 -29.87
C ILE A 176 -36.83 19.71 -28.35
N SER A 177 -36.86 20.94 -27.85
CA SER A 177 -36.85 21.24 -26.40
C SER A 177 -37.91 20.49 -25.60
N GLU A 178 -39.08 20.26 -26.19
CA GLU A 178 -40.17 19.46 -25.58
C GLU A 178 -39.77 17.98 -25.44
N ASP A 179 -39.13 17.41 -26.47
CA ASP A 179 -38.61 16.04 -26.42
C ASP A 179 -37.52 15.88 -25.37
N LEU A 180 -36.65 16.89 -25.20
CA LEU A 180 -35.58 16.83 -24.19
C LEU A 180 -36.14 16.75 -22.76
N ASN A 181 -37.22 17.46 -22.47
CA ASN A 181 -37.88 17.38 -21.16
C ASN A 181 -38.53 16.00 -20.95
N MET A 182 -39.18 15.46 -21.98
CA MET A 182 -39.75 14.10 -21.93
C MET A 182 -38.66 13.03 -21.78
N ILE A 183 -37.54 13.16 -22.48
CA ILE A 183 -36.40 12.23 -22.35
C ILE A 183 -35.80 12.30 -20.95
N LYS A 184 -35.60 13.49 -20.38
CA LYS A 184 -35.16 13.64 -18.98
C LYS A 184 -36.11 12.93 -18.02
N LYS A 185 -37.42 13.02 -18.25
CA LYS A 185 -38.43 12.34 -17.45
C LYS A 185 -38.34 10.82 -17.59
N ILE A 186 -38.26 10.29 -18.82
CA ILE A 186 -38.08 8.85 -19.08
C ILE A 186 -36.81 8.31 -18.41
N LEU A 187 -35.71 9.07 -18.48
CA LEU A 187 -34.45 8.70 -17.83
C LEU A 187 -34.59 8.65 -16.32
N LEU A 188 -35.19 9.67 -15.70
CA LEU A 188 -35.45 9.68 -14.27
C LEU A 188 -36.32 8.49 -13.87
N ASP A 189 -37.43 8.26 -14.57
CA ASP A 189 -38.37 7.17 -14.26
C ASP A 189 -37.69 5.81 -14.39
N THR A 190 -36.89 5.59 -15.45
CA THR A 190 -36.15 4.34 -15.67
C THR A 190 -35.15 4.07 -14.54
N ILE A 191 -34.41 5.09 -14.12
CA ILE A 191 -33.39 4.98 -13.07
C ILE A 191 -34.06 4.81 -11.70
N TYR A 192 -35.17 5.50 -11.42
CA TYR A 192 -35.90 5.35 -10.16
C TYR A 192 -36.57 3.98 -9.97
N LEU A 193 -36.87 3.29 -11.07
CA LEU A 193 -37.43 1.94 -11.05
C LEU A 193 -36.40 0.88 -10.67
N ASP A 194 -35.11 1.08 -10.98
CA ASP A 194 -34.07 0.12 -10.63
C ASP A 194 -33.84 0.10 -9.11
N GLN A 195 -34.02 -1.09 -8.50
CA GLN A 195 -33.90 -1.30 -7.06
C GLN A 195 -32.45 -1.19 -6.56
N ARG A 196 -31.47 -1.31 -7.46
CA ARG A 196 -30.03 -1.27 -7.13
C ARG A 196 -29.53 0.17 -6.90
N ILE A 197 -30.32 1.17 -7.31
CA ILE A 197 -30.00 2.59 -7.20
C ILE A 197 -30.49 3.17 -5.88
N ILE A 198 -29.65 4.01 -5.26
CA ILE A 198 -29.97 4.64 -3.98
C ILE A 198 -30.95 5.80 -4.23
N LYS A 199 -32.23 5.55 -3.95
CA LYS A 199 -33.33 6.51 -4.20
C LYS A 199 -33.26 7.78 -3.36
N ASN A 200 -32.61 7.72 -2.19
CA ASN A 200 -32.46 8.87 -1.30
C ASN A 200 -31.38 9.85 -1.81
N SER A 201 -30.50 9.41 -2.71
CA SER A 201 -29.41 10.22 -3.24
C SER A 201 -29.87 10.93 -4.51
N LYS A 202 -29.50 12.21 -4.66
CA LYS A 202 -29.99 13.06 -5.76
C LYS A 202 -29.48 12.54 -7.11
N ILE A 203 -30.40 12.08 -7.97
CA ILE A 203 -30.13 11.82 -9.39
C ILE A 203 -30.03 13.16 -10.11
N VAL A 204 -28.96 13.37 -10.86
CA VAL A 204 -28.70 14.62 -11.57
C VAL A 204 -28.51 14.33 -13.05
N ILE A 205 -29.31 14.97 -13.90
CA ILE A 205 -29.15 14.91 -15.35
C ILE A 205 -28.58 16.24 -15.81
N ILE A 206 -27.40 16.20 -16.41
CA ILE A 206 -26.69 17.37 -16.93
C ILE A 206 -26.62 17.26 -18.45
N LEU A 207 -26.83 18.38 -19.12
CA LEU A 207 -26.48 18.52 -20.52
C LEU A 207 -25.00 18.90 -20.57
N ASP A 208 -24.19 17.95 -21.03
CA ASP A 208 -22.73 18.03 -20.96
C ASP A 208 -22.19 18.84 -22.15
N GLU A 209 -22.49 18.37 -23.37
CA GLU A 209 -22.02 19.00 -24.61
C GLU A 209 -23.11 18.99 -25.70
N ILE A 210 -23.11 20.02 -26.54
CA ILE A 210 -23.94 20.10 -27.75
C ILE A 210 -23.00 20.11 -28.95
N ASN A 211 -23.03 19.03 -29.72
CA ASN A 211 -22.25 18.87 -30.94
C ASN A 211 -23.13 19.14 -32.17
N ASN A 212 -22.51 19.09 -33.36
CA ASN A 212 -23.23 19.37 -34.60
C ASN A 212 -24.36 18.37 -34.89
N ILE A 213 -24.20 17.13 -34.43
CA ILE A 213 -25.07 16.00 -34.76
C ILE A 213 -25.72 15.40 -33.50
N SER A 214 -25.11 15.60 -32.31
CA SER A 214 -25.59 15.02 -31.05
C SER A 214 -25.67 16.01 -29.89
N ILE A 215 -26.59 15.75 -28.97
CA ILE A 215 -26.67 16.37 -27.65
C ILE A 215 -26.28 15.30 -26.63
N ASN A 216 -25.24 15.57 -25.84
CA ASN A 216 -24.75 14.65 -24.82
C ASN A 216 -25.44 14.95 -23.48
N LEU A 217 -26.19 13.98 -22.97
CA LEU A 217 -26.78 14.03 -21.64
C LEU A 217 -26.05 13.05 -20.73
N THR A 218 -25.50 13.55 -19.62
CA THR A 218 -24.88 12.70 -18.60
C THR A 218 -25.81 12.59 -17.41
N VAL A 219 -26.13 11.35 -17.05
CA VAL A 219 -26.95 11.05 -15.88
C VAL A 219 -26.06 10.53 -14.76
N PHE A 220 -26.10 11.20 -13.62
CA PHE A 220 -25.43 10.79 -12.40
C PHE A 220 -26.40 10.12 -11.44
N PHE A 221 -26.03 8.94 -10.96
CA PHE A 221 -26.80 8.15 -10.00
C PHE A 221 -25.85 7.52 -8.98
N TRP A 222 -26.42 7.02 -7.89
CA TRP A 222 -25.64 6.43 -6.79
C TRP A 222 -25.98 4.96 -6.60
N ILE A 223 -24.95 4.13 -6.43
CA ILE A 223 -25.09 2.70 -6.13
C ILE A 223 -24.39 2.39 -4.81
N ARG A 224 -24.77 1.28 -4.16
CA ARG A 224 -24.15 0.84 -2.90
C ARG A 224 -22.89 0.03 -3.08
N ASP A 225 -22.82 -0.77 -4.14
CA ASP A 225 -21.75 -1.76 -4.30
C ASP A 225 -20.97 -1.50 -5.59
N PHE A 226 -19.72 -1.09 -5.41
CA PHE A 226 -18.77 -0.83 -6.49
C PHE A 226 -18.46 -2.09 -7.31
N LEU A 227 -18.52 -3.29 -6.71
CA LEU A 227 -18.15 -4.52 -7.41
C LEU A 227 -19.08 -4.82 -8.59
N TYR A 228 -20.34 -4.39 -8.49
CA TYR A 228 -21.36 -4.57 -9.53
C TYR A 228 -21.51 -3.35 -10.44
N GLU A 229 -20.65 -2.33 -10.30
CA GLU A 229 -20.76 -1.08 -11.06
C GLU A 229 -20.89 -1.32 -12.57
N LYS A 230 -19.99 -2.11 -13.14
CA LYS A 230 -19.97 -2.39 -14.59
C LYS A 230 -21.24 -3.11 -15.06
N GLU A 231 -21.72 -4.06 -14.28
CA GLU A 231 -22.94 -4.82 -14.59
C GLU A 231 -24.18 -3.92 -14.53
N ILE A 232 -24.32 -3.13 -13.45
CA ILE A 232 -25.42 -2.18 -13.27
C ILE A 232 -25.43 -1.13 -14.38
N CYS A 233 -24.28 -0.53 -14.70
CA CYS A 233 -24.17 0.45 -15.77
C CYS A 233 -24.55 -0.16 -17.13
N SER A 234 -24.11 -1.38 -17.41
CA SER A 234 -24.46 -2.11 -18.65
C SER A 234 -25.97 -2.38 -18.74
N ASP A 235 -26.58 -2.89 -17.69
CA ASP A 235 -28.01 -3.17 -17.65
C ASP A 235 -28.85 -1.91 -17.82
N LEU A 236 -28.53 -0.86 -17.06
CA LEU A 236 -29.21 0.43 -17.17
C LEU A 236 -29.08 1.02 -18.56
N THR A 237 -27.91 0.89 -19.18
CA THR A 237 -27.66 1.33 -20.55
C THR A 237 -28.62 0.64 -21.53
N ASN A 238 -28.78 -0.67 -21.42
CA ASN A 238 -29.68 -1.45 -22.28
C ASN A 238 -31.16 -1.08 -22.04
N ILE A 239 -31.58 -0.92 -20.78
CA ILE A 239 -32.96 -0.54 -20.44
C ILE A 239 -33.27 0.87 -20.94
N ILE A 240 -32.36 1.82 -20.71
CA ILE A 240 -32.50 3.20 -21.18
C ILE A 240 -32.60 3.23 -22.71
N LYS A 241 -31.73 2.48 -23.41
CA LYS A 241 -31.75 2.39 -24.87
C LYS A 241 -33.12 1.90 -25.37
N ASN A 242 -33.61 0.78 -24.83
CA ASN A 242 -34.89 0.20 -25.22
C ASN A 242 -36.06 1.17 -24.97
N ASN A 243 -36.10 1.84 -23.82
CA ASN A 243 -37.16 2.79 -23.48
C ASN A 243 -37.16 4.01 -24.40
N LEU A 244 -35.97 4.49 -24.81
CA LEU A 244 -35.85 5.62 -25.72
C LEU A 244 -36.18 5.24 -27.17
N GLU A 245 -35.82 4.03 -27.61
CA GLU A 245 -36.22 3.51 -28.92
C GLU A 245 -37.74 3.33 -29.02
N LEU A 246 -38.39 2.84 -27.96
CA LEU A 246 -39.86 2.76 -27.87
C LEU A 246 -40.54 4.13 -27.94
N TYR A 247 -39.92 5.16 -27.35
CA TYR A 247 -40.45 6.52 -27.39
C TYR A 247 -40.33 7.13 -28.79
N LYS A 248 -39.15 7.01 -29.43
CA LYS A 248 -38.90 7.60 -30.74
C LYS A 248 -37.74 6.90 -31.44
N ASN A 249 -38.07 6.10 -32.46
CA ASN A 249 -37.09 5.39 -33.29
C ASN A 249 -35.98 6.34 -33.78
N SER A 250 -34.72 5.93 -33.61
CA SER A 250 -33.51 6.67 -34.03
C SER A 250 -33.14 7.92 -33.20
N CYS A 251 -33.59 8.02 -31.94
CA CYS A 251 -33.19 9.14 -31.07
C CYS A 251 -31.82 8.98 -30.40
N VAL A 252 -31.40 7.74 -30.13
CA VAL A 252 -30.11 7.45 -29.47
C VAL A 252 -29.08 7.13 -30.55
N LEU A 253 -28.01 7.94 -30.61
CA LEU A 253 -26.90 7.73 -31.54
C LEU A 253 -25.85 6.80 -30.93
N TRP A 254 -25.56 6.96 -29.64
CA TRP A 254 -24.61 6.13 -28.90
C TRP A 254 -24.80 6.29 -27.40
N ILE A 255 -24.33 5.32 -26.62
CA ILE A 255 -24.27 5.37 -25.16
C ILE A 255 -22.86 5.00 -24.74
N HIS A 256 -22.27 5.78 -23.84
CA HIS A 256 -20.93 5.55 -23.32
C HIS A 256 -20.95 5.45 -21.80
N ASN A 257 -20.27 4.40 -21.31
CA ASN A 257 -19.99 4.17 -19.90
C ASN A 257 -18.47 4.30 -19.73
N ASN A 258 -18.04 5.20 -18.84
CA ASN A 258 -16.63 5.33 -18.49
C ASN A 258 -16.18 4.19 -17.57
#